data_AF-A0A7X7AYY0-F1
#
_entry.id   AF-A0A7X7AYY0-F1
#
_cell.length_a   1.000
_cell.length_b   1.000
_cell.length_c   1.000
_cell.angle_alpha   90.00
_cell.angle_beta   90.00
_cell.angle_gamma   90.00
#
_symmetry.space_group_name_H-M   'P 1'
#
loop_
_entity.id
_entity.type
_entity.pdbx_description
1 polymer ?
#
loop_
_entity_poly.entity_id
_entity_poly.type
_entity_poly.pdbx_seq_one_letter_code
_entity_poly.pdbx_strand_id
1 'polypeptide(L)'
;MAALAAAFQALEQTRRRGEMVAVLGRLLASADMQEIARVVYLCQGRLRPPFEPLEFGLQATLMSRALAEATGCPLEEVQARYQRLGDLGTVAGELLPPVGAGLRVLEVYDRLYAIAALSGSGAQGGKVARLAELLRQLSALEGRYTLRIVQGQLRLGVGDATILDALAASAGDPGLRALLERCYNLGSDLGLAAQLLREQGAEGLRRFSVCPGRPVRPALAQRLTSPEEVLRRIGRCQVEPKYDGFRLQVHRLGDTVRLFSRSLEDVSGQFPEVAQAVPRQLQAREAILEGEAVGYLPETGEFLPFQVTSQRRRKHNIAAMQETIPLRLFVFDLLYADGEAYLECPLSVRREALERCLRATEGETLCLSPALVTADAARFQEFFDEMVAEGLEGVVAKRLDSPYTAGARSYNWIKLKRGYRAELADTVDCVLVGYLLGRGQRARFGIGSLLGAVYNPERDRFETVAKIGSGLSDEGWRRMKEALDAVAVPHRPARVESVLVPDVWCEPRYVVAVQADEITRSPQHTAGRDGSATGYALRFPRVVGWIREDKRPEDATTVGEILDLFRLRRHETTRPEPPLPVE
;
A
#
# COMPACT_ATOMS: atom_id res chain seq x y z
N MET A 1 -3.34 -11.70 -28.40
CA MET A 1 -2.62 -11.95 -27.14
C MET A 1 -1.10 -12.01 -27.35
N ALA A 2 -0.62 -12.74 -28.37
CA ALA A 2 0.80 -12.86 -28.72
C ALA A 2 1.61 -11.53 -28.71
N ALA A 3 1.10 -10.46 -29.33
CA ALA A 3 1.80 -9.15 -29.35
C ALA A 3 2.01 -8.56 -27.95
N LEU A 4 1.03 -8.70 -27.05
CA LEU A 4 1.12 -8.28 -25.66
C LEU A 4 2.20 -9.10 -24.92
N ALA A 5 2.18 -10.42 -25.09
CA ALA A 5 3.13 -11.32 -24.45
C ALA A 5 4.58 -11.06 -24.92
N ALA A 6 4.77 -10.80 -26.22
CA ALA A 6 6.07 -10.41 -26.78
C ALA A 6 6.55 -9.05 -26.24
N ALA A 7 5.65 -8.06 -26.12
CA ALA A 7 5.99 -6.78 -25.52
C ALA A 7 6.41 -6.93 -24.05
N PHE A 8 5.70 -7.76 -23.28
CA PHE A 8 6.08 -8.05 -21.89
C PHE A 8 7.43 -8.74 -21.78
N GLN A 9 7.76 -9.66 -22.69
CA GLN A 9 9.09 -10.27 -22.75
C GLN A 9 10.19 -9.25 -23.01
N ALA A 10 9.99 -8.36 -23.98
CA ALA A 10 10.94 -7.29 -24.26
C ALA A 10 11.12 -6.35 -23.06
N LEU A 11 10.05 -6.04 -22.33
CA LEU A 11 10.11 -5.21 -21.13
C LEU A 11 10.93 -5.85 -20.01
N GLU A 12 10.84 -7.16 -19.81
CA GLU A 12 11.65 -7.85 -18.80
C GLU A 12 13.15 -7.90 -19.13
N GLN A 13 13.49 -7.80 -20.42
CA GLN A 13 14.88 -7.86 -20.88
C GLN A 13 15.59 -6.50 -20.80
N THR A 14 14.86 -5.39 -20.66
CA THR A 14 15.45 -4.06 -20.53
C THR A 14 15.34 -3.51 -19.10
N ARG A 15 16.30 -2.67 -18.73
CA ARG A 15 16.25 -1.82 -17.52
C ARG A 15 16.15 -0.34 -17.84
N ARG A 16 16.19 0.03 -19.13
CA ARG A 16 16.22 1.41 -19.58
C ARG A 16 14.80 1.88 -19.79
N ARG A 17 14.37 2.89 -19.01
CA ARG A 17 13.01 3.44 -19.08
C ARG A 17 12.64 3.91 -20.50
N GLY A 18 13.57 4.53 -21.23
CA GLY A 18 13.30 4.96 -22.62
C GLY A 18 12.97 3.81 -23.58
N GLU A 19 13.67 2.67 -23.45
CA GLU A 19 13.36 1.48 -24.25
C GLU A 19 12.01 0.87 -23.85
N MET A 20 11.68 0.88 -22.55
CA MET A 20 10.37 0.45 -22.05
C MET A 20 9.24 1.29 -22.64
N VAL A 21 9.41 2.61 -22.65
CA VAL A 21 8.44 3.54 -23.26
C VAL A 21 8.28 3.26 -24.75
N ALA A 22 9.36 2.98 -25.48
CA ALA A 22 9.28 2.67 -26.90
C ALA A 22 8.54 1.34 -27.18
N VAL A 23 8.80 0.30 -26.37
CA VAL A 23 8.09 -0.99 -26.48
C VAL A 23 6.60 -0.83 -26.20
N LEU A 24 6.25 -0.17 -25.09
CA LEU A 24 4.85 0.09 -24.72
C LEU A 24 4.16 1.01 -25.72
N GLY A 25 4.84 2.05 -26.20
CA GLY A 25 4.29 2.99 -27.18
C GLY A 25 3.87 2.28 -28.47
N ARG A 26 4.71 1.36 -28.98
CA ARG A 26 4.34 0.53 -30.15
C ARG A 26 3.15 -0.38 -29.86
N LEU A 27 3.14 -1.05 -28.70
CA LEU A 27 2.03 -1.91 -28.29
C LEU A 27 0.72 -1.12 -28.22
N LEU A 28 0.72 0.02 -27.53
CA LEU A 28 -0.46 0.86 -27.35
C LEU A 28 -0.91 1.51 -28.66
N ALA A 29 0.03 1.88 -29.55
CA ALA A 29 -0.30 2.39 -30.88
C ALA A 29 -1.07 1.35 -31.71
N SER A 30 -0.72 0.06 -31.58
CA SER A 30 -1.36 -1.05 -32.30
C SER A 30 -2.73 -1.47 -31.76
N ALA A 31 -3.08 -1.06 -30.54
CA ALA A 31 -4.36 -1.41 -29.92
C ALA A 31 -5.50 -0.52 -30.46
N ASP A 32 -6.61 -1.14 -30.81
CA ASP A 32 -7.81 -0.44 -31.27
C ASP A 32 -8.61 0.22 -30.11
N MET A 33 -9.75 0.83 -30.42
CA MET A 33 -10.60 1.53 -29.44
C MET A 33 -11.18 0.61 -28.36
N GLN A 34 -11.50 -0.63 -28.72
CA GLN A 34 -12.07 -1.62 -27.80
C GLN A 34 -10.97 -2.23 -26.93
N GLU A 35 -9.76 -2.35 -27.47
CA GLU A 35 -8.60 -2.95 -26.83
C GLU A 35 -7.85 -2.01 -25.88
N ILE A 36 -7.71 -0.73 -26.22
CA ILE A 36 -6.73 0.17 -25.58
C ILE A 36 -6.81 0.18 -24.04
N ALA A 37 -8.00 0.31 -23.46
CA ALA A 37 -8.17 0.29 -22.01
C ALA A 37 -7.76 -1.06 -21.41
N ARG A 38 -8.14 -2.17 -22.06
CA ARG A 38 -7.86 -3.53 -21.57
C ARG A 38 -6.37 -3.81 -21.62
N VAL A 39 -5.70 -3.42 -22.69
CA VAL A 39 -4.25 -3.50 -22.83
C VAL A 39 -3.55 -2.70 -21.72
N VAL A 40 -4.01 -1.48 -21.44
CA VAL A 40 -3.47 -0.66 -20.35
C VAL A 40 -3.62 -1.35 -18.99
N TYR A 41 -4.79 -1.90 -18.67
CA TYR A 41 -4.97 -2.64 -17.41
C TYR A 41 -4.08 -3.88 -17.32
N LEU A 42 -3.95 -4.63 -18.42
CA LEU A 42 -3.08 -5.81 -18.47
C LEU A 42 -1.60 -5.40 -18.30
N CYS A 43 -1.16 -4.27 -18.84
CA CYS A 43 0.18 -3.69 -18.58
C CYS A 43 0.39 -3.35 -17.11
N GLN A 44 -0.68 -2.99 -16.38
CA GLN A 44 -0.66 -2.78 -14.93
C GLN A 44 -0.84 -4.07 -14.12
N GLY A 45 -0.90 -5.24 -14.78
CA GLY A 45 -1.08 -6.55 -14.15
C GLY A 45 -2.46 -6.75 -13.51
N ARG A 46 -3.49 -6.08 -14.04
CA ARG A 46 -4.86 -6.12 -13.50
C ARG A 46 -5.89 -6.14 -14.63
N LEU A 47 -7.16 -6.26 -14.26
CA LEU A 47 -8.27 -6.19 -15.22
C LEU A 47 -9.06 -4.88 -15.11
N ARG A 48 -9.14 -4.27 -13.92
CA ARG A 48 -9.94 -3.07 -13.69
C ARG A 48 -9.10 -1.98 -13.03
N PRO A 49 -9.57 -0.71 -13.04
CA PRO A 49 -8.92 0.35 -12.28
C PRO A 49 -8.74 0.01 -10.80
N PRO A 50 -7.76 0.60 -10.10
CA PRO A 50 -7.44 0.27 -8.70
C PRO A 50 -8.62 0.35 -7.72
N PHE A 51 -9.61 1.20 -8.01
CA PHE A 51 -10.77 1.46 -7.18
C PHE A 51 -11.98 0.57 -7.46
N GLU A 52 -11.84 -0.37 -8.39
CA GLU A 52 -12.82 -1.42 -8.64
C GLU A 52 -12.23 -2.77 -8.18
N PRO A 53 -12.64 -3.28 -7.01
CA PRO A 53 -12.04 -4.47 -6.44
C PRO A 53 -12.42 -5.71 -7.24
N LEU A 54 -11.52 -6.17 -8.11
CA LEU A 54 -11.65 -7.42 -8.85
C LEU A 54 -10.40 -8.28 -8.61
N GLU A 55 -10.54 -9.26 -7.73
CA GLU A 55 -9.48 -10.20 -7.37
C GLU A 55 -9.77 -11.59 -7.94
N PHE A 56 -8.74 -12.26 -8.48
CA PHE A 56 -8.88 -13.65 -8.89
C PHE A 56 -9.15 -14.57 -7.71
N GLY A 57 -8.56 -14.29 -6.54
CA GLY A 57 -8.70 -15.12 -5.35
C GLY A 57 -8.11 -16.53 -5.52
N LEU A 58 -7.18 -16.72 -6.47
CA LEU A 58 -6.50 -17.98 -6.75
C LEU A 58 -5.11 -17.98 -6.13
N GLN A 59 -4.91 -18.81 -5.10
CA GLN A 59 -3.59 -19.03 -4.52
C GLN A 59 -2.72 -19.89 -5.43
N ALA A 60 -1.39 -19.85 -5.21
CA ALA A 60 -0.42 -20.59 -6.03
C ALA A 60 -0.75 -22.08 -6.15
N THR A 61 -1.25 -22.72 -5.08
CA THR A 61 -1.63 -24.14 -5.09
C THR A 61 -2.78 -24.44 -6.06
N LEU A 62 -3.81 -23.58 -6.10
CA LEU A 62 -4.94 -23.71 -7.02
C LEU A 62 -4.52 -23.42 -8.46
N MET A 63 -3.63 -22.46 -8.65
CA MET A 63 -3.04 -22.17 -9.95
C MET A 63 -2.15 -23.32 -10.48
N SER A 64 -1.36 -23.96 -9.62
CA SER A 64 -0.59 -25.16 -9.97
C SER A 64 -1.52 -26.29 -10.41
N ARG A 65 -2.68 -26.46 -9.76
CA ARG A 65 -3.70 -27.42 -10.19
C ARG A 65 -4.25 -27.11 -11.58
N ALA A 66 -4.57 -25.84 -11.86
CA ALA A 66 -5.03 -25.44 -13.18
C ALA A 66 -3.97 -25.69 -14.27
N LEU A 67 -2.70 -25.42 -13.97
CA LEU A 67 -1.59 -25.65 -14.90
C LEU A 67 -1.32 -27.16 -15.11
N ALA A 68 -1.38 -27.97 -14.05
CA ALA A 68 -1.29 -29.43 -14.13
C ALA A 68 -2.41 -30.01 -15.02
N GLU A 69 -3.66 -29.59 -14.80
CA GLU A 69 -4.81 -30.00 -15.62
C GLU A 69 -4.65 -29.56 -17.09
N ALA A 70 -4.13 -28.35 -17.33
CA ALA A 70 -3.95 -27.83 -18.68
C ALA A 70 -2.84 -28.56 -19.47
N THR A 71 -1.80 -29.03 -18.78
CA THR A 71 -0.59 -29.60 -19.40
C THR A 71 -0.56 -31.13 -19.36
N GLY A 72 -1.39 -31.76 -18.52
CA GLY A 72 -1.30 -33.18 -18.21
C GLY A 72 -0.12 -33.57 -17.32
N CYS A 73 0.67 -32.59 -16.85
CA CYS A 73 1.81 -32.80 -15.95
C CYS A 73 1.32 -33.12 -14.52
N PRO A 74 1.95 -34.07 -13.79
CA PRO A 74 1.62 -34.33 -12.39
C PRO A 74 1.73 -33.07 -11.52
N LEU A 75 0.79 -32.90 -10.58
CA LEU A 75 0.71 -31.71 -9.74
C LEU A 75 1.98 -31.50 -8.89
N GLU A 76 2.54 -32.60 -8.39
CA GLU A 76 3.76 -32.61 -7.57
C GLU A 76 4.95 -32.04 -8.37
N GLU A 77 5.04 -32.36 -9.66
CA GLU A 77 6.09 -31.84 -10.53
C GLU A 77 5.92 -30.34 -10.78
N VAL A 78 4.69 -29.88 -11.05
CA VAL A 78 4.40 -28.44 -11.19
C VAL A 78 4.76 -27.69 -9.92
N GLN A 79 4.44 -28.23 -8.75
CA GLN A 79 4.75 -27.63 -7.45
C GLN A 79 6.26 -27.61 -7.17
N ALA A 80 6.98 -28.69 -7.46
CA ALA A 80 8.43 -28.76 -7.33
C ALA A 80 9.13 -27.73 -8.22
N ARG A 81 8.71 -27.60 -9.48
CA ARG A 81 9.21 -26.55 -10.40
C ARG A 81 8.92 -25.16 -9.86
N TYR A 82 7.73 -24.93 -9.32
CA TYR A 82 7.38 -23.63 -8.72
C TYR A 82 8.23 -23.30 -7.50
N GLN A 83 8.48 -24.26 -6.61
CA GLN A 83 9.39 -24.06 -5.46
C GLN A 83 10.79 -23.67 -5.91
N ARG A 84 11.31 -24.34 -6.95
CA ARG A 84 12.64 -24.05 -7.52
C ARG A 84 12.71 -22.70 -8.23
N LEU A 85 11.71 -22.36 -9.05
CA LEU A 85 11.75 -21.20 -9.94
C LEU A 85 11.16 -19.93 -9.29
N GLY A 86 10.31 -20.07 -8.27
CA GLY A 86 9.71 -18.96 -7.52
C GLY A 86 8.67 -18.14 -8.31
N ASP A 87 8.20 -18.65 -9.45
CA ASP A 87 7.26 -17.99 -10.35
C ASP A 87 6.47 -18.99 -11.22
N LEU A 88 5.12 -19.01 -11.09
CA LEU A 88 4.29 -19.94 -11.87
C LEU A 88 4.21 -19.54 -13.34
N GLY A 89 4.38 -18.25 -13.67
CA GLY A 89 4.49 -17.85 -15.06
C GLY A 89 5.68 -18.50 -15.76
N THR A 90 6.83 -18.54 -15.10
CA THR A 90 8.01 -19.23 -15.65
C THR A 90 7.76 -20.72 -15.80
N VAL A 91 7.12 -21.37 -14.81
CA VAL A 91 6.75 -22.79 -14.88
C VAL A 91 5.80 -23.04 -16.07
N ALA A 92 4.80 -22.19 -16.29
CA ALA A 92 3.91 -22.28 -17.44
C ALA A 92 4.67 -22.11 -18.76
N GLY A 93 5.65 -21.22 -18.82
CA GLY A 93 6.52 -21.06 -19.98
C GLY A 93 7.41 -22.29 -20.29
N GLU A 94 7.68 -23.15 -19.30
CA GLU A 94 8.39 -24.42 -19.52
C GLU A 94 7.45 -25.58 -19.93
N LEU A 95 6.18 -25.54 -19.52
CA LEU A 95 5.25 -26.67 -19.66
C LEU A 95 4.25 -26.52 -20.82
N LEU A 96 3.88 -25.29 -21.18
CA LEU A 96 2.93 -25.05 -22.27
C LEU A 96 3.62 -25.10 -23.64
N PRO A 97 2.87 -25.38 -24.73
CA PRO A 97 3.44 -25.48 -26.07
C PRO A 97 3.94 -24.13 -26.59
N PRO A 98 4.94 -24.10 -27.50
CA PRO A 98 5.48 -22.84 -28.03
C PRO A 98 4.46 -22.04 -28.86
N VAL A 99 3.45 -22.71 -29.43
CA VAL A 99 2.40 -22.11 -30.26
C VAL A 99 1.04 -22.35 -29.60
N GLY A 100 0.24 -21.29 -29.49
CA GLY A 100 -1.12 -21.34 -28.95
C GLY A 100 -2.19 -21.28 -30.04
N ALA A 101 -3.45 -21.19 -29.64
CA ALA A 101 -4.60 -21.15 -30.54
C ALA A 101 -4.84 -19.79 -31.23
N GLY A 102 -4.03 -18.77 -30.94
CA GLY A 102 -4.13 -17.45 -31.58
C GLY A 102 -5.22 -16.53 -31.00
N LEU A 103 -5.57 -16.68 -29.72
CA LEU A 103 -6.61 -15.87 -29.07
C LEU A 103 -6.32 -14.36 -29.13
N ARG A 104 -7.37 -13.56 -29.41
CA ARG A 104 -7.29 -12.10 -29.33
C ARG A 104 -7.16 -11.65 -27.88
N VAL A 105 -6.61 -10.45 -27.68
CA VAL A 105 -6.39 -9.91 -26.32
C VAL A 105 -7.72 -9.73 -25.56
N LEU A 106 -8.78 -9.33 -26.25
CA LEU A 106 -10.11 -9.19 -25.68
C LEU A 106 -10.68 -10.54 -25.21
N GLU A 107 -10.50 -11.61 -25.97
CA GLU A 107 -10.98 -12.95 -25.60
C GLU A 107 -10.29 -13.46 -24.32
N VAL A 108 -8.98 -13.24 -24.21
CA VAL A 108 -8.23 -13.58 -23.00
C VAL A 108 -8.67 -12.71 -21.83
N TYR A 109 -8.83 -11.40 -22.04
CA TYR A 109 -9.28 -10.46 -21.02
C TYR A 109 -10.68 -10.83 -20.49
N ASP A 110 -11.64 -11.13 -21.37
CA ASP A 110 -13.01 -11.47 -21.00
C ASP A 110 -13.07 -12.80 -20.24
N ARG A 111 -12.27 -13.79 -20.65
CA ARG A 111 -12.12 -15.04 -19.90
C ARG A 111 -11.52 -14.82 -18.52
N LEU A 112 -10.48 -14.00 -18.41
CA LEU A 112 -9.89 -13.64 -17.11
C LEU A 112 -10.89 -12.88 -16.24
N TYR A 113 -11.67 -11.97 -16.81
CA TYR A 113 -12.74 -11.25 -16.09
C TYR A 113 -13.79 -12.22 -15.56
N ALA A 114 -14.27 -13.15 -16.40
CA ALA A 114 -15.23 -14.19 -15.99
C ALA A 114 -14.67 -15.08 -14.86
N ILE A 115 -13.37 -15.42 -14.90
CA ILE A 115 -12.72 -16.15 -13.81
C ILE A 115 -12.71 -15.31 -12.53
N ALA A 116 -12.31 -14.04 -12.60
CA ALA A 116 -12.21 -13.18 -11.43
C ALA A 116 -13.60 -12.91 -10.79
N ALA A 117 -14.62 -12.67 -11.61
CA ALA A 117 -15.98 -12.37 -11.20
C ALA A 117 -16.75 -13.56 -10.57
N LEU A 118 -16.26 -14.80 -10.73
CA LEU A 118 -16.88 -15.95 -10.06
C LEU A 118 -16.81 -15.82 -8.54
N SER A 119 -17.95 -15.95 -7.88
CA SER A 119 -18.10 -15.88 -6.41
C SER A 119 -19.10 -16.92 -5.91
N GLY A 120 -19.07 -17.21 -4.61
CA GLY A 120 -19.99 -18.15 -3.95
C GLY A 120 -19.41 -19.56 -3.75
N SER A 121 -20.27 -20.47 -3.27
CA SER A 121 -19.88 -21.87 -3.02
C SER A 121 -19.46 -22.55 -4.33
N GLY A 122 -18.35 -23.30 -4.29
CA GLY A 122 -17.79 -23.97 -5.48
C GLY A 122 -17.05 -23.04 -6.47
N ALA A 123 -17.03 -21.72 -6.25
CA ALA A 123 -16.38 -20.77 -7.15
C ALA A 123 -14.89 -21.08 -7.37
N GLN A 124 -14.16 -21.48 -6.31
CA GLN A 124 -12.75 -21.83 -6.41
C GLN A 124 -12.50 -22.97 -7.41
N GLY A 125 -13.31 -24.03 -7.38
CA GLY A 125 -13.22 -25.13 -8.36
C GLY A 125 -13.52 -24.67 -9.78
N GLY A 126 -14.58 -23.86 -9.95
CA GLY A 126 -14.93 -23.28 -11.25
C GLY A 126 -13.84 -22.36 -11.81
N LYS A 127 -13.17 -21.57 -10.97
CA LYS A 127 -12.04 -20.73 -11.37
C LYS A 127 -10.85 -21.56 -11.84
N VAL A 128 -10.53 -22.65 -11.15
CA VAL A 128 -9.44 -23.58 -11.54
C VAL A 128 -9.73 -24.20 -12.91
N ALA A 129 -10.93 -24.74 -13.12
CA ALA A 129 -11.30 -25.38 -14.38
C ALA A 129 -11.28 -24.40 -15.57
N ARG A 130 -11.83 -23.19 -15.40
CA ARG A 130 -11.81 -22.15 -16.44
C ARG A 130 -10.40 -21.63 -16.73
N LEU A 131 -9.55 -21.52 -15.70
CA LEU A 131 -8.15 -21.16 -15.89
C LEU A 131 -7.42 -22.26 -16.66
N ALA A 132 -7.64 -23.54 -16.34
CA ALA A 132 -7.05 -24.66 -17.06
C ALA A 132 -7.48 -24.67 -18.54
N GLU A 133 -8.76 -24.41 -18.82
CA GLU A 133 -9.29 -24.31 -20.18
C GLU A 133 -8.67 -23.16 -20.98
N LEU A 134 -8.47 -22.00 -20.35
CA LEU A 134 -7.76 -20.89 -20.96
C LEU A 134 -6.30 -21.27 -21.25
N LEU A 135 -5.57 -21.83 -20.28
CA LEU A 135 -4.16 -22.19 -20.43
C LEU A 135 -3.92 -23.21 -21.56
N ARG A 136 -4.84 -24.17 -21.76
CA ARG A 136 -4.77 -25.13 -22.88
C ARG A 136 -4.70 -24.48 -24.26
N GLN A 137 -5.18 -23.25 -24.40
CA GLN A 137 -5.25 -22.53 -25.66
C GLN A 137 -4.12 -21.50 -25.83
N LEU A 138 -3.30 -21.29 -24.80
CA LEU A 138 -2.24 -20.29 -24.80
C LEU A 138 -0.89 -20.93 -25.14
N SER A 139 -0.04 -20.19 -25.86
CA SER A 139 1.38 -20.53 -25.98
C SER A 139 2.12 -20.39 -24.65
N ALA A 140 3.33 -20.95 -24.58
CA ALA A 140 4.27 -20.79 -23.47
C ALA A 140 4.44 -19.34 -23.02
N LEU A 141 4.61 -18.42 -23.98
CA LEU A 141 4.82 -17.01 -23.67
C LEU A 141 3.53 -16.34 -23.17
N GLU A 142 2.40 -16.63 -23.80
CA GLU A 142 1.10 -16.06 -23.40
C GLU A 142 0.65 -16.59 -22.04
N GLY A 143 0.81 -17.89 -21.79
CA GLY A 143 0.50 -18.54 -20.53
C GLY A 143 1.37 -18.04 -19.38
N ARG A 144 2.67 -17.80 -19.64
CA ARG A 144 3.59 -17.18 -18.67
C ARG A 144 3.06 -15.87 -18.12
N TYR A 145 2.70 -14.93 -19.00
CA TYR A 145 2.22 -13.63 -18.56
C TYR A 145 0.78 -13.66 -18.06
N THR A 146 -0.07 -14.52 -18.62
CA THR A 146 -1.42 -14.74 -18.10
C THR A 146 -1.40 -15.20 -16.66
N LEU A 147 -0.58 -16.21 -16.32
CA LEU A 147 -0.46 -16.64 -14.93
C LEU A 147 0.13 -15.57 -14.02
N ARG A 148 1.10 -14.79 -14.48
CA ARG A 148 1.64 -13.68 -13.66
C ARG A 148 0.62 -12.59 -13.38
N ILE A 149 -0.30 -12.30 -14.32
CA ILE A 149 -1.44 -11.41 -14.08
C ILE A 149 -2.35 -12.01 -13.01
N VAL A 150 -2.71 -13.29 -13.14
CA VAL A 150 -3.57 -13.99 -12.14
C VAL A 150 -2.91 -14.02 -10.76
N GLN A 151 -1.58 -14.16 -10.68
CA GLN A 151 -0.81 -14.08 -9.43
C GLN A 151 -0.72 -12.66 -8.84
N GLY A 152 -1.02 -11.61 -9.61
CA GLY A 152 -0.73 -10.23 -9.25
C GLY A 152 0.77 -9.92 -9.22
N GLN A 153 1.59 -10.65 -9.99
CA GLN A 153 3.06 -10.58 -9.97
C GLN A 153 3.66 -10.42 -11.37
N LEU A 154 3.16 -9.46 -12.15
CA LEU A 154 3.60 -9.24 -13.54
C LEU A 154 5.07 -8.84 -13.69
N ARG A 155 5.59 -8.03 -12.76
CA ARG A 155 7.04 -7.76 -12.55
C ARG A 155 7.81 -7.18 -13.76
N LEU A 156 7.17 -6.39 -14.61
CA LEU A 156 7.81 -5.79 -15.79
C LEU A 156 8.73 -4.59 -15.48
N GLY A 157 8.74 -4.09 -14.23
CA GLY A 157 9.41 -2.82 -13.91
C GLY A 157 8.71 -1.58 -14.47
N VAL A 158 7.48 -1.74 -14.96
CA VAL A 158 6.64 -0.67 -15.51
C VAL A 158 5.74 -0.12 -14.41
N GLY A 159 5.79 1.19 -14.19
CA GLY A 159 4.84 1.93 -13.35
C GLY A 159 3.96 2.85 -14.19
N ASP A 160 2.94 3.45 -13.55
CA ASP A 160 1.96 4.33 -14.21
C ASP A 160 2.62 5.47 -15.01
N ALA A 161 3.70 6.06 -14.50
CA ALA A 161 4.44 7.11 -15.19
C ALA A 161 5.02 6.65 -16.54
N THR A 162 5.54 5.42 -16.62
CA THR A 162 6.05 4.84 -17.87
C THR A 162 4.92 4.58 -18.86
N ILE A 163 3.74 4.17 -18.37
CA ILE A 163 2.55 3.97 -19.21
C ILE A 163 2.05 5.32 -19.75
N LEU A 164 2.02 6.37 -18.92
CA LEU A 164 1.66 7.72 -19.34
C LEU A 164 2.59 8.26 -20.44
N ASP A 165 3.90 8.06 -20.30
CA ASP A 165 4.87 8.41 -21.34
C ASP A 165 4.64 7.62 -22.62
N ALA A 166 4.33 6.32 -22.49
CA ALA A 166 4.06 5.45 -23.63
C ALA A 166 2.76 5.80 -24.36
N LEU A 167 1.72 6.25 -23.64
CA LEU A 167 0.48 6.76 -24.23
C LEU A 167 0.71 8.07 -25.01
N ALA A 168 1.52 8.98 -24.47
CA ALA A 168 1.90 10.19 -25.20
C ALA A 168 2.71 9.83 -26.47
N ALA A 169 3.66 8.90 -26.34
CA ALA A 169 4.46 8.42 -27.46
C ALA A 169 3.62 7.67 -28.51
N SER A 170 2.61 6.90 -28.12
CA SER A 170 1.74 6.17 -29.06
C SER A 170 0.85 7.09 -29.90
N ALA A 171 0.58 8.30 -29.41
CA ALA A 171 -0.10 9.37 -30.15
C ALA A 171 0.87 10.24 -30.97
N GLY A 172 2.19 10.04 -30.85
CA GLY A 172 3.20 10.83 -31.57
C GLY A 172 3.40 12.25 -31.02
N ASP A 173 2.83 12.57 -29.85
CA ASP A 173 2.92 13.90 -29.24
C ASP A 173 3.31 13.81 -27.75
N PRO A 174 4.61 13.99 -27.42
CA PRO A 174 5.09 14.05 -26.04
C PRO A 174 4.44 15.15 -25.20
N GLY A 175 3.91 16.21 -25.81
CA GLY A 175 3.20 17.30 -25.13
C GLY A 175 1.92 16.86 -24.41
N LEU A 176 1.34 15.73 -24.83
CA LEU A 176 0.14 15.15 -24.21
C LEU A 176 0.40 14.57 -22.81
N ARG A 177 1.67 14.36 -22.43
CA ARG A 177 2.04 13.72 -21.16
C ARG A 177 1.47 14.44 -19.93
N ALA A 178 1.40 15.77 -19.95
CA ALA A 178 0.82 16.55 -18.85
C ALA A 178 -0.71 16.43 -18.79
N LEU A 179 -1.38 16.41 -19.94
CA LEU A 179 -2.84 16.25 -20.02
C LEU A 179 -3.28 14.84 -19.59
N LEU A 180 -2.53 13.82 -20.00
CA LEU A 180 -2.75 12.44 -19.57
C LEU A 180 -2.59 12.28 -18.07
N GLU A 181 -1.56 12.88 -17.48
CA GLU A 181 -1.35 12.83 -16.03
C GLU A 181 -2.41 13.60 -15.27
N ARG A 182 -2.84 14.76 -15.77
CA ARG A 182 -4.00 15.47 -15.21
C ARG A 182 -5.23 14.57 -15.23
N CYS A 183 -5.59 14.01 -16.38
CA CYS A 183 -6.73 13.10 -16.52
C CYS A 183 -6.63 11.92 -15.55
N TYR A 184 -5.46 11.30 -15.46
CA TYR A 184 -5.20 10.19 -14.55
C TYR A 184 -5.29 10.62 -13.07
N ASN A 185 -4.79 11.79 -12.70
CA ASN A 185 -4.86 12.28 -11.33
C ASN A 185 -6.30 12.61 -10.91
N LEU A 186 -7.15 13.04 -11.83
CA LEU A 186 -8.55 13.38 -11.58
C LEU A 186 -9.50 12.17 -11.54
N GLY A 187 -9.19 11.10 -12.28
CA GLY A 187 -10.07 9.92 -12.40
C GLY A 187 -9.48 8.60 -11.92
N SER A 188 -8.19 8.58 -11.59
CA SER A 188 -7.41 7.39 -11.18
C SER A 188 -7.50 6.19 -12.12
N ASP A 189 -7.76 6.44 -13.41
CA ASP A 189 -8.04 5.42 -14.42
C ASP A 189 -7.21 5.67 -15.69
N LEU A 190 -6.13 4.92 -15.86
CA LEU A 190 -5.30 5.01 -17.07
C LEU A 190 -6.00 4.43 -18.30
N GLY A 191 -6.89 3.44 -18.13
CA GLY A 191 -7.63 2.86 -19.23
C GLY A 191 -8.60 3.88 -19.83
N LEU A 192 -9.29 4.63 -18.97
CA LEU A 192 -10.12 5.76 -19.39
C LEU A 192 -9.29 6.86 -20.07
N ALA A 193 -8.16 7.27 -19.47
CA ALA A 193 -7.30 8.29 -20.08
C ALA A 193 -6.82 7.87 -21.48
N ALA A 194 -6.49 6.59 -21.66
CA ALA A 194 -6.10 6.04 -22.95
C ALA A 194 -7.27 6.00 -23.96
N GLN A 195 -8.48 5.68 -23.51
CA GLN A 195 -9.69 5.74 -24.35
C GLN A 195 -10.01 7.17 -24.79
N LEU A 196 -10.00 8.13 -23.86
CA LEU A 196 -10.25 9.54 -24.17
C LEU A 196 -9.21 10.08 -25.15
N LEU A 197 -7.94 9.75 -24.97
CA LEU A 197 -6.89 10.08 -25.92
C LEU A 197 -7.20 9.51 -27.32
N ARG A 198 -7.58 8.24 -27.39
CA ARG A 198 -7.82 7.56 -28.68
C ARG A 198 -9.07 8.10 -29.39
N GLU A 199 -10.12 8.42 -28.65
CA GLU A 199 -11.41 8.84 -29.19
C GLU A 199 -11.48 10.35 -29.49
N GLN A 200 -10.93 11.16 -28.60
CA GLN A 200 -11.16 12.61 -28.56
C GLN A 200 -9.85 13.42 -28.57
N GLY A 201 -8.70 12.75 -28.58
CA GLY A 201 -7.39 13.40 -28.62
C GLY A 201 -7.11 14.28 -27.40
N ALA A 202 -6.29 15.31 -27.62
CA ALA A 202 -5.92 16.28 -26.58
C ALA A 202 -7.14 16.99 -25.97
N GLU A 203 -8.18 17.23 -26.77
CA GLU A 203 -9.35 17.99 -26.35
C GLU A 203 -10.21 17.23 -25.36
N GLY A 204 -10.41 15.91 -25.57
CA GLY A 204 -11.07 15.06 -24.59
C GLY A 204 -10.35 15.04 -23.24
N LEU A 205 -9.01 14.98 -23.26
CA LEU A 205 -8.20 15.03 -22.03
C LEU A 205 -8.31 16.37 -21.29
N ARG A 206 -8.42 17.50 -22.02
CA ARG A 206 -8.62 18.83 -21.41
C ARG A 206 -9.98 18.97 -20.75
N ARG A 207 -11.02 18.48 -21.41
CA ARG A 207 -12.42 18.55 -20.92
C ARG A 207 -12.67 17.60 -19.75
N PHE A 208 -11.85 16.58 -19.58
CA PHE A 208 -11.98 15.67 -18.46
C PHE A 208 -11.93 16.42 -17.12
N SER A 209 -12.93 16.16 -16.29
CA SER A 209 -13.09 16.71 -14.95
C SER A 209 -13.37 15.57 -13.96
N VAL A 210 -13.35 15.90 -12.67
CA VAL A 210 -13.67 14.95 -11.61
C VAL A 210 -15.12 14.47 -11.72
N CYS A 211 -15.35 13.23 -11.32
CA CYS A 211 -16.66 12.60 -11.39
C CYS A 211 -16.88 11.73 -10.14
N PRO A 212 -17.98 11.93 -9.38
CA PRO A 212 -18.32 11.05 -8.26
C PRO A 212 -18.30 9.57 -8.65
N GLY A 213 -17.83 8.71 -7.74
CA GLY A 213 -17.58 7.30 -8.01
C GLY A 213 -16.22 6.94 -8.63
N ARG A 214 -15.44 7.92 -9.11
CA ARG A 214 -14.04 7.75 -9.53
C ARG A 214 -13.12 8.55 -8.61
N PRO A 215 -12.27 7.90 -7.79
CA PRO A 215 -11.47 8.62 -6.83
C PRO A 215 -10.40 9.48 -7.50
N VAL A 216 -10.22 10.67 -6.94
CA VAL A 216 -9.15 11.61 -7.25
C VAL A 216 -7.89 11.18 -6.50
N ARG A 217 -6.72 11.24 -7.15
CA ARG A 217 -5.47 10.94 -6.46
C ARG A 217 -5.22 11.96 -5.34
N PRO A 218 -4.94 11.50 -4.10
CA PRO A 218 -4.81 12.40 -2.96
C PRO A 218 -3.62 13.36 -3.11
N ALA A 219 -3.81 14.61 -2.72
CA ALA A 219 -2.73 15.58 -2.53
C ALA A 219 -1.79 15.10 -1.40
N LEU A 220 -0.49 15.30 -1.59
CA LEU A 220 0.55 14.86 -0.65
C LEU A 220 1.28 16.06 -0.05
N ALA A 221 1.58 15.96 1.25
CA ALA A 221 2.30 17.02 1.96
C ALA A 221 3.83 16.84 1.93
N GLN A 222 4.55 17.96 1.79
CA GLN A 222 5.97 18.05 2.14
C GLN A 222 6.15 18.02 3.67
N ARG A 223 7.38 17.86 4.15
CA ARG A 223 7.72 17.89 5.58
C ARG A 223 8.69 19.02 5.83
N LEU A 224 8.43 19.82 6.87
CA LEU A 224 9.37 20.78 7.45
C LEU A 224 9.45 20.55 8.97
N THR A 225 10.34 21.26 9.66
CA THR A 225 10.66 20.99 11.06
C THR A 225 10.30 22.11 12.04
N SER A 226 9.93 23.31 11.58
CA SER A 226 9.44 24.36 12.47
C SER A 226 8.34 25.25 11.84
N PRO A 227 7.48 25.88 12.66
CA PRO A 227 6.50 26.86 12.19
C PRO A 227 7.10 28.04 11.41
N GLU A 228 8.25 28.57 11.82
CA GLU A 228 8.91 29.70 11.15
C GLU A 228 9.37 29.33 9.74
N GLU A 229 9.86 28.10 9.55
CA GLU A 229 10.22 27.60 8.22
C GLU A 229 9.00 27.45 7.32
N VAL A 230 7.90 26.93 7.88
CA VAL A 230 6.61 26.82 7.18
C VAL A 230 6.12 28.20 6.75
N LEU A 231 6.05 29.16 7.66
CA LEU A 231 5.56 30.51 7.38
C LEU A 231 6.47 31.28 6.42
N ARG A 232 7.79 31.12 6.51
CA ARG A 232 8.72 31.66 5.50
C ARG A 232 8.46 31.08 4.11
N ARG A 233 8.06 29.80 4.03
CA ARG A 233 7.87 29.09 2.76
C ARG A 233 6.54 29.39 2.09
N ILE A 234 5.45 29.48 2.86
CA ILE A 234 4.09 29.58 2.31
C ILE A 234 3.29 30.79 2.82
N GLY A 235 3.87 31.62 3.68
CA GLY A 235 3.21 32.79 4.26
C GLY A 235 2.06 32.42 5.19
N ARG A 236 1.07 33.32 5.27
CA ARG A 236 -0.18 33.09 6.01
C ARG A 236 -0.86 31.81 5.53
N CYS A 237 -1.12 30.89 6.45
CA CYS A 237 -1.62 29.56 6.11
C CYS A 237 -2.75 29.11 7.03
N GLN A 238 -3.46 28.07 6.60
CA GLN A 238 -4.42 27.33 7.40
C GLN A 238 -3.71 26.13 8.03
N VAL A 239 -3.74 26.01 9.35
CA VAL A 239 -3.11 24.94 10.12
C VAL A 239 -4.21 24.05 10.69
N GLU A 240 -4.17 22.77 10.37
CA GLU A 240 -5.15 21.78 10.81
C GLU A 240 -4.47 20.64 11.58
N PRO A 241 -5.21 19.94 12.47
CA PRO A 241 -4.69 18.77 13.15
C PRO A 241 -4.24 17.69 12.17
N LYS A 242 -3.08 17.09 12.43
CA LYS A 242 -2.63 15.92 11.71
C LYS A 242 -3.10 14.66 12.43
N TYR A 243 -4.31 14.26 12.12
CA TYR A 243 -4.89 13.00 12.57
C TYR A 243 -4.05 11.77 12.21
N ASP A 244 -4.15 10.74 13.05
CA ASP A 244 -3.52 9.42 12.92
C ASP A 244 -4.57 8.34 12.66
N GLY A 245 -5.09 8.31 11.43
CA GLY A 245 -6.26 7.50 11.10
C GLY A 245 -6.21 6.93 9.69
N PHE A 246 -7.40 6.75 9.12
CA PHE A 246 -7.57 6.37 7.73
C PHE A 246 -8.02 7.56 6.91
N ARG A 247 -7.15 8.03 6.01
CA ARG A 247 -7.57 8.98 4.97
C ARG A 247 -8.65 8.34 4.10
N LEU A 248 -9.85 8.91 4.13
CA LEU A 248 -10.99 8.52 3.33
C LEU A 248 -11.35 9.64 2.36
N GLN A 249 -11.51 9.28 1.10
CA GLN A 249 -12.14 10.11 0.09
C GLN A 249 -13.57 9.60 -0.10
N VAL A 250 -14.53 10.44 0.26
CA VAL A 250 -15.95 10.11 0.26
C VAL A 250 -16.57 10.63 -1.02
N HIS A 251 -17.22 9.73 -1.76
CA HIS A 251 -17.99 10.05 -2.94
C HIS A 251 -19.45 9.79 -2.66
N ARG A 252 -20.28 10.83 -2.78
CA ARG A 252 -21.73 10.69 -2.77
C ARG A 252 -22.26 10.84 -4.19
N LEU A 253 -23.14 9.93 -4.58
CA LEU A 253 -23.91 9.96 -5.82
C LEU A 253 -25.36 9.63 -5.48
N GLY A 254 -26.17 10.66 -5.22
CA GLY A 254 -27.52 10.53 -4.69
C GLY A 254 -27.51 9.83 -3.33
N ASP A 255 -28.10 8.64 -3.27
CA ASP A 255 -28.14 7.80 -2.07
C ASP A 255 -26.98 6.78 -2.01
N THR A 256 -26.20 6.66 -3.09
CA THR A 256 -25.04 5.78 -3.12
C THR A 256 -23.82 6.51 -2.56
N VAL A 257 -23.17 5.90 -1.57
CA VAL A 257 -21.92 6.42 -0.98
C VAL A 257 -20.80 5.41 -1.19
N ARG A 258 -19.68 5.88 -1.72
CA ARG A 258 -18.45 5.11 -1.84
C ARG A 258 -17.33 5.79 -1.06
N LEU A 259 -16.56 4.99 -0.34
CA LEU A 259 -15.42 5.43 0.45
C LEU A 259 -14.15 4.83 -0.16
N PHE A 260 -13.20 5.68 -0.51
CA PHE A 260 -11.92 5.24 -1.05
C PHE A 260 -10.80 5.53 -0.05
N SER A 261 -9.91 4.56 0.15
CA SER A 261 -8.73 4.74 1.00
C SER A 261 -7.68 5.63 0.32
N ARG A 262 -6.62 5.95 1.04
CA ARG A 262 -5.42 6.58 0.46
C ARG A 262 -4.83 5.84 -0.75
N SER A 263 -4.92 4.51 -0.77
CA SER A 263 -4.47 3.67 -1.91
C SER A 263 -5.55 3.52 -2.99
N LEU A 264 -6.64 4.29 -2.88
CA LEU A 264 -7.79 4.32 -3.79
C LEU A 264 -8.61 3.01 -3.75
N GLU A 265 -8.43 2.18 -2.73
CA GLU A 265 -9.22 0.97 -2.55
C GLU A 265 -10.63 1.32 -2.07
N ASP A 266 -11.65 0.66 -2.60
CA ASP A 266 -13.01 0.77 -2.06
C ASP A 266 -13.08 0.12 -0.68
N VAL A 267 -13.33 0.95 0.33
CA VAL A 267 -13.47 0.57 1.74
C VAL A 267 -14.86 0.87 2.28
N SER A 268 -15.85 1.09 1.40
CA SER A 268 -17.23 1.45 1.77
C SER A 268 -17.84 0.46 2.76
N GLY A 269 -17.62 -0.84 2.51
CA GLY A 269 -18.10 -1.90 3.38
C GLY A 269 -17.40 -1.98 4.75
N GLN A 270 -16.28 -1.29 4.96
CA GLN A 270 -15.51 -1.34 6.21
C GLN A 270 -15.90 -0.21 7.18
N PHE A 271 -16.50 0.87 6.68
CA PHE A 271 -16.94 2.03 7.46
C PHE A 271 -18.41 2.36 7.19
N PRO A 272 -19.35 1.43 7.45
CA PRO A 272 -20.75 1.64 7.12
C PRO A 272 -21.39 2.79 7.91
N GLU A 273 -20.86 3.14 9.09
CA GLU A 273 -21.30 4.32 9.85
C GLU A 273 -21.06 5.64 9.10
N VAL A 274 -19.91 5.76 8.42
CA VAL A 274 -19.59 6.93 7.59
C VAL A 274 -20.52 6.95 6.37
N ALA A 275 -20.68 5.80 5.70
CA ALA A 275 -21.55 5.69 4.53
C ALA A 275 -23.02 6.04 4.85
N GLN A 276 -23.50 5.71 6.05
CA GLN A 276 -24.86 6.05 6.52
C GLN A 276 -24.99 7.50 6.97
N ALA A 277 -23.93 8.10 7.52
CA ALA A 277 -23.93 9.48 7.97
C ALA A 277 -23.90 10.48 6.81
N VAL A 278 -23.17 10.17 5.72
CA VAL A 278 -23.01 11.07 4.56
C VAL A 278 -24.35 11.59 4.02
N PRO A 279 -25.38 10.77 3.72
CA PRO A 279 -26.63 11.29 3.19
C PRO A 279 -27.41 12.17 4.18
N ARG A 280 -27.18 12.01 5.49
CA ARG A 280 -27.83 12.76 6.57
C ARG A 280 -27.14 14.07 6.88
N GLN A 281 -25.81 14.08 6.88
CA GLN A 281 -24.96 15.20 7.29
C GLN A 281 -24.47 16.05 6.11
N LEU A 282 -24.54 15.56 4.88
CA LEU A 282 -24.18 16.33 3.69
C LEU A 282 -25.42 16.89 2.99
N GLN A 283 -25.42 18.18 2.67
CA GLN A 283 -26.48 18.85 1.93
C GLN A 283 -26.45 18.49 0.43
N ALA A 284 -25.25 18.43 -0.14
CA ALA A 284 -25.05 18.14 -1.56
C ALA A 284 -25.46 16.71 -1.91
N ARG A 285 -26.16 16.51 -3.04
CA ARG A 285 -26.59 15.18 -3.50
C ARG A 285 -25.48 14.45 -4.22
N GLU A 286 -24.59 15.19 -4.85
CA GLU A 286 -23.35 14.66 -5.41
C GLU A 286 -22.16 15.40 -4.83
N ALA A 287 -21.17 14.67 -4.31
CA ALA A 287 -20.02 15.31 -3.70
C ALA A 287 -18.78 14.42 -3.69
N ILE A 288 -17.62 15.07 -3.64
CA ILE A 288 -16.34 14.43 -3.34
C ILE A 288 -15.67 15.24 -2.22
N LEU A 289 -15.48 14.61 -1.06
CA LEU A 289 -14.85 15.22 0.11
C LEU A 289 -13.73 14.34 0.65
N GLU A 290 -12.75 14.94 1.31
CA GLU A 290 -11.65 14.22 1.95
C GLU A 290 -11.64 14.45 3.46
N GLY A 291 -11.34 13.40 4.21
CA GLY A 291 -11.19 13.46 5.65
C GLY A 291 -10.32 12.34 6.21
N GLU A 292 -10.04 12.42 7.51
CA GLU A 292 -9.37 11.35 8.24
C GLU A 292 -10.33 10.68 9.22
N ALA A 293 -10.50 9.37 9.08
CA ALA A 293 -11.31 8.54 9.96
C ALA A 293 -10.47 8.08 11.16
N VAL A 294 -10.83 8.51 12.37
CA VAL A 294 -10.06 8.28 13.61
C VAL A 294 -10.96 7.68 14.68
N GLY A 295 -10.46 6.67 15.39
CA GLY A 295 -11.13 6.15 16.57
C GLY A 295 -11.27 7.26 17.62
N TYR A 296 -12.43 7.37 18.23
CA TYR A 296 -12.77 8.50 19.09
C TYR A 296 -13.68 8.01 20.22
N LEU A 297 -13.37 8.37 21.46
CA LEU A 297 -14.18 8.04 22.62
C LEU A 297 -15.15 9.19 22.92
N PRO A 298 -16.47 9.02 22.70
CA PRO A 298 -17.44 10.10 22.90
C PRO A 298 -17.53 10.59 24.35
N GLU A 299 -17.26 9.72 25.32
CA GLU A 299 -17.41 10.02 26.75
C GLU A 299 -16.30 10.94 27.26
N THR A 300 -15.07 10.77 26.75
CA THR A 300 -13.88 11.52 27.19
C THR A 300 -13.42 12.57 26.19
N GLY A 301 -13.87 12.48 24.93
CA GLY A 301 -13.37 13.32 23.84
C GLY A 301 -12.01 12.91 23.30
N GLU A 302 -11.47 11.77 23.74
CA GLU A 302 -10.10 11.34 23.43
C GLU A 302 -9.99 10.66 22.06
N PHE A 303 -8.89 10.95 21.34
CA PHE A 303 -8.52 10.25 20.12
C PHE A 303 -7.82 8.93 20.42
N LEU A 304 -8.25 7.86 19.75
CA LEU A 304 -7.61 6.55 19.87
C LEU A 304 -6.38 6.46 18.96
N PRO A 305 -5.23 5.95 19.46
CA PRO A 305 -4.03 5.75 18.65
C PRO A 305 -4.29 4.90 17.42
N PHE A 306 -3.53 5.09 16.34
CA PHE A 306 -3.72 4.33 15.10
C PHE A 306 -3.63 2.81 15.29
N GLN A 307 -2.84 2.31 16.24
CA GLN A 307 -2.78 0.88 16.52
C GLN A 307 -4.15 0.31 16.95
N VAL A 308 -4.94 1.09 17.69
CA VAL A 308 -6.30 0.73 18.10
C VAL A 308 -7.27 0.98 16.93
N THR A 309 -7.25 2.18 16.35
CA THR A 309 -8.09 2.56 15.19
C THR A 309 -7.91 1.58 14.03
N SER A 310 -6.70 1.06 13.80
CA SER A 310 -6.39 0.15 12.70
C SER A 310 -7.16 -1.17 12.76
N GLN A 311 -7.61 -1.56 13.95
CA GLN A 311 -8.43 -2.76 14.16
C GLN A 311 -9.81 -2.64 13.49
N ARG A 312 -10.25 -1.43 13.11
CA ARG A 312 -11.47 -1.17 12.34
C ARG A 312 -11.40 -1.71 10.91
N ARG A 313 -10.20 -1.85 10.33
CA ARG A 313 -10.00 -2.27 8.93
C ARG A 313 -10.22 -3.78 8.77
N ARG A 314 -11.49 -4.23 8.81
CA ARG A 314 -11.89 -5.65 8.74
C ARG A 314 -13.03 -5.87 7.75
N LYS A 315 -13.14 -7.10 7.25
CA LYS A 315 -14.25 -7.56 6.39
C LYS A 315 -15.37 -8.29 7.16
N HIS A 316 -15.15 -8.58 8.45
CA HIS A 316 -16.07 -9.34 9.32
C HIS A 316 -16.16 -8.69 10.69
N ASN A 317 -17.24 -8.97 11.44
CA ASN A 317 -17.50 -8.45 12.80
C ASN A 317 -17.51 -6.91 12.89
N ILE A 318 -17.94 -6.24 11.83
CA ILE A 318 -17.88 -4.77 11.72
C ILE A 318 -18.77 -4.09 12.78
N ALA A 319 -19.98 -4.61 13.02
CA ALA A 319 -20.91 -4.06 14.01
C ALA A 319 -20.32 -4.10 15.43
N ALA A 320 -19.81 -5.25 15.88
CA ALA A 320 -19.16 -5.36 17.19
C ALA A 320 -17.95 -4.42 17.33
N MET A 321 -17.18 -4.25 16.26
CA MET A 321 -16.07 -3.29 16.25
C MET A 321 -16.54 -1.84 16.30
N GLN A 322 -17.75 -1.50 15.83
CA GLN A 322 -18.29 -0.12 15.87
C GLN A 322 -18.61 0.28 17.31
N GLU A 323 -19.16 -0.66 18.07
CA GLU A 323 -19.45 -0.46 19.49
C GLU A 323 -18.15 -0.36 20.31
N THR A 324 -17.17 -1.22 20.01
CA THR A 324 -15.91 -1.26 20.78
C THR A 324 -14.99 -0.08 20.45
N ILE A 325 -14.99 0.37 19.19
CA ILE A 325 -14.12 1.43 18.70
C ILE A 325 -14.98 2.38 17.86
N PRO A 326 -15.67 3.34 18.48
CA PRO A 326 -16.40 4.37 17.76
C PRO A 326 -15.43 5.20 16.91
N LEU A 327 -15.92 5.75 15.80
CA LEU A 327 -15.09 6.46 14.83
C LEU A 327 -15.77 7.75 14.37
N ARG A 328 -14.96 8.80 14.18
CA ARG A 328 -15.36 10.04 13.50
C ARG A 328 -14.50 10.26 12.26
N LEU A 329 -15.10 10.83 11.22
CA LEU A 329 -14.43 11.30 10.01
C LEU A 329 -14.26 12.82 10.09
N PHE A 330 -13.02 13.26 10.29
CA PHE A 330 -12.68 14.68 10.29
C PHE A 330 -12.42 15.15 8.86
N VAL A 331 -13.41 15.83 8.27
CA VAL A 331 -13.38 16.30 6.89
C VAL A 331 -12.60 17.60 6.77
N PHE A 332 -11.70 17.67 5.80
CA PHE A 332 -10.72 18.76 5.69
C PHE A 332 -10.61 19.37 4.28
N ASP A 333 -11.25 18.80 3.25
CA ASP A 333 -11.28 19.38 1.91
C ASP A 333 -12.55 18.94 1.14
N LEU A 334 -12.97 19.77 0.18
CA LEU A 334 -14.07 19.51 -0.76
C LEU A 334 -13.53 19.65 -2.19
N LEU A 335 -13.70 18.60 -2.99
CA LEU A 335 -13.20 18.54 -4.37
C LEU A 335 -14.32 18.75 -5.39
N TYR A 336 -15.55 18.38 -5.07
CA TYR A 336 -16.70 18.50 -5.97
C TYR A 336 -17.99 18.58 -5.16
N ALA A 337 -18.95 19.37 -5.62
CA ALA A 337 -20.32 19.38 -5.11
C ALA A 337 -21.32 19.78 -6.21
N ASP A 338 -22.38 18.99 -6.41
CA ASP A 338 -23.56 19.28 -7.23
C ASP A 338 -23.26 19.94 -8.60
N GLY A 339 -22.33 19.37 -9.37
CA GLY A 339 -21.96 19.84 -10.71
C GLY A 339 -20.76 20.78 -10.76
N GLU A 340 -20.30 21.28 -9.61
CA GLU A 340 -19.16 22.18 -9.52
C GLU A 340 -17.89 21.46 -9.06
N ALA A 341 -16.81 21.60 -9.84
CA ALA A 341 -15.48 21.12 -9.47
C ALA A 341 -14.68 22.22 -8.76
N TYR A 342 -14.17 21.90 -7.57
CA TYR A 342 -13.49 22.86 -6.70
C TYR A 342 -11.96 22.78 -6.76
N LEU A 343 -11.38 21.82 -7.48
CA LEU A 343 -9.94 21.51 -7.40
C LEU A 343 -9.04 22.68 -7.82
N GLU A 344 -9.45 23.46 -8.82
CA GLU A 344 -8.69 24.63 -9.28
C GLU A 344 -8.92 25.86 -8.39
N CYS A 345 -9.93 25.82 -7.50
CA CYS A 345 -10.22 26.91 -6.58
C CYS A 345 -9.20 26.97 -5.42
N PRO A 346 -8.92 28.17 -4.89
CA PRO A 346 -8.16 28.35 -3.64
C PRO A 346 -8.72 27.52 -2.49
N LEU A 347 -7.85 27.05 -1.58
CA LEU A 347 -8.25 26.30 -0.39
C LEU A 347 -9.30 27.04 0.43
N SER A 348 -9.20 28.36 0.56
CA SER A 348 -10.21 29.16 1.29
C SER A 348 -11.63 28.97 0.72
N VAL A 349 -11.76 28.99 -0.60
CA VAL A 349 -13.04 28.78 -1.31
C VAL A 349 -13.53 27.35 -1.12
N ARG A 350 -12.65 26.36 -1.21
CA ARG A 350 -13.01 24.94 -1.00
C ARG A 350 -13.46 24.70 0.44
N ARG A 351 -12.82 25.36 1.40
CA ARG A 351 -13.13 25.27 2.83
C ARG A 351 -14.50 25.88 3.14
N GLU A 352 -14.79 27.08 2.64
CA GLU A 352 -16.11 27.70 2.79
C GLU A 352 -17.22 26.87 2.12
N ALA A 353 -16.94 26.27 0.96
CA ALA A 353 -17.87 25.35 0.32
C ALA A 353 -18.10 24.08 1.16
N LEU A 354 -17.05 23.48 1.72
CA LEU A 354 -17.15 22.33 2.63
C LEU A 354 -18.04 22.65 3.84
N GLU A 355 -17.81 23.79 4.48
CA GLU A 355 -18.59 24.25 5.64
C GLU A 355 -20.07 24.43 5.30
N ARG A 356 -20.38 25.06 4.16
CA ARG A 356 -21.76 25.20 3.68
C ARG A 356 -22.42 23.86 3.33
N CYS A 357 -21.65 22.87 2.88
CA CYS A 357 -22.19 21.56 2.52
C CYS A 357 -22.52 20.69 3.74
N LEU A 358 -21.95 20.94 4.91
CA LEU A 358 -22.22 20.16 6.12
C LEU A 358 -23.48 20.65 6.84
N ARG A 359 -24.19 19.72 7.49
CA ARG A 359 -25.30 20.00 8.40
C ARG A 359 -24.85 19.70 9.82
N ALA A 360 -25.04 20.65 10.72
CA ALA A 360 -24.86 20.40 12.13
C ALA A 360 -25.89 19.36 12.61
N THR A 361 -25.44 18.27 13.22
CA THR A 361 -26.33 17.23 13.78
C THR A 361 -25.84 16.79 15.15
N GLU A 362 -26.73 16.27 16.01
CA GLU A 362 -26.29 15.69 17.28
C GLU A 362 -25.60 14.33 17.01
N GLY A 363 -24.44 14.08 17.64
CA GLY A 363 -23.68 12.84 17.43
C GLY A 363 -23.00 12.74 16.06
N GLU A 364 -22.38 13.82 15.59
CA GLU A 364 -21.77 13.90 14.26
C GLU A 364 -20.74 12.79 14.00
N THR A 365 -20.85 12.17 12.82
CA THR A 365 -19.84 11.22 12.32
C THR A 365 -18.91 11.95 11.37
N LEU A 366 -19.43 12.83 10.52
CA LEU A 366 -18.65 13.77 9.72
C LEU A 366 -18.47 15.04 10.53
N CYS A 367 -17.25 15.26 11.01
CA CYS A 367 -16.89 16.45 11.77
C CYS A 367 -16.00 17.33 10.90
N LEU A 368 -16.27 18.63 10.85
CA LEU A 368 -15.35 19.56 10.21
C LEU A 368 -14.03 19.59 11.00
N SER A 369 -12.90 19.37 10.32
CA SER A 369 -11.59 19.49 10.97
C SER A 369 -11.36 20.93 11.42
N PRO A 370 -10.97 21.20 12.69
CA PRO A 370 -10.71 22.55 13.16
C PRO A 370 -9.49 23.13 12.44
N ALA A 371 -9.45 24.45 12.33
CA ALA A 371 -8.43 25.13 11.53
C ALA A 371 -8.04 26.46 12.16
N LEU A 372 -6.74 26.67 12.36
CA LEU A 372 -6.15 27.96 12.72
C LEU A 372 -5.62 28.65 11.46
N VAL A 373 -6.10 29.85 11.14
CA VAL A 373 -5.51 30.67 10.08
C VAL A 373 -4.56 31.70 10.69
N THR A 374 -3.26 31.56 10.44
CA THR A 374 -2.24 32.42 11.09
C THR A 374 -1.08 32.76 10.15
N ALA A 375 -0.45 33.90 10.41
CA ALA A 375 0.87 34.28 9.90
C ALA A 375 1.90 34.44 11.03
N ASP A 376 1.49 34.14 12.27
CA ASP A 376 2.26 34.26 13.49
C ASP A 376 2.79 32.88 13.91
N ALA A 377 4.10 32.77 14.04
CA ALA A 377 4.80 31.54 14.42
C ALA A 377 4.48 31.11 15.84
N ALA A 378 4.28 32.04 16.78
CA ALA A 378 3.98 31.72 18.18
C ALA A 378 2.61 31.03 18.28
N ARG A 379 1.57 31.63 17.68
CA ARG A 379 0.23 31.02 17.62
C ARG A 379 0.20 29.70 16.88
N PHE A 380 1.00 29.55 15.82
CA PHE A 380 1.15 28.27 15.14
C PHE A 380 1.73 27.24 16.12
N GLN A 381 2.83 27.58 16.79
CA GLN A 381 3.51 26.69 17.74
C GLN A 381 2.59 26.26 18.88
N GLU A 382 1.84 27.21 19.47
CA GLU A 382 0.81 26.92 20.48
C GLU A 382 -0.21 25.89 20.00
N PHE A 383 -0.78 26.09 18.80
CA PHE A 383 -1.73 25.14 18.21
C PHE A 383 -1.09 23.78 17.91
N PHE A 384 0.18 23.76 17.48
CA PHE A 384 0.90 22.51 17.29
C PHE A 384 1.08 21.74 18.60
N ASP A 385 1.47 22.45 19.67
CA ASP A 385 1.68 21.85 20.99
C ASP A 385 0.36 21.35 21.60
N GLU A 386 -0.74 22.09 21.42
CA GLU A 386 -2.11 21.67 21.78
C GLU A 386 -2.49 20.35 21.10
N MET A 387 -2.35 20.26 19.77
CA MET A 387 -2.68 19.05 19.02
C MET A 387 -1.81 17.85 19.43
N VAL A 388 -0.55 18.09 19.77
CA VAL A 388 0.35 17.04 20.29
C VAL A 388 -0.07 16.62 21.71
N ALA A 389 -0.52 17.54 22.55
CA ALA A 389 -1.01 17.25 23.90
C ALA A 389 -2.31 16.42 23.88
N GLU A 390 -3.17 16.64 22.87
CA GLU A 390 -4.36 15.83 22.57
C GLU A 390 -4.03 14.44 21.98
N GLY A 391 -2.75 14.10 21.83
CA GLY A 391 -2.30 12.78 21.35
C GLY A 391 -2.26 12.62 19.83
N LEU A 392 -2.40 13.71 19.05
CA LEU A 392 -2.29 13.67 17.59
C LEU A 392 -0.81 13.72 17.13
N GLU A 393 -0.54 13.39 15.86
CA GLU A 393 0.83 13.33 15.34
C GLU A 393 1.51 14.71 15.22
N GLY A 394 0.73 15.79 15.20
CA GLY A 394 1.14 17.16 14.92
C GLY A 394 0.10 17.89 14.07
N VAL A 395 0.55 18.67 13.09
CA VAL A 395 -0.34 19.51 12.25
C VAL A 395 0.02 19.45 10.76
N VAL A 396 -0.93 19.86 9.93
CA VAL A 396 -0.74 20.10 8.50
C VAL A 396 -1.05 21.56 8.20
N ALA A 397 -0.03 22.32 7.80
CA ALA A 397 -0.18 23.67 7.30
C ALA A 397 -0.47 23.65 5.79
N LYS A 398 -1.45 24.42 5.36
CA LYS A 398 -1.92 24.47 3.98
C LYS A 398 -1.97 25.92 3.49
N ARG A 399 -1.47 26.15 2.28
CA ARG A 399 -1.47 27.48 1.66
C ARG A 399 -2.89 27.86 1.21
N LEU A 400 -3.37 29.02 1.66
CA LEU A 400 -4.77 29.45 1.48
C LEU A 400 -5.17 29.65 0.02
N ASP A 401 -4.27 30.20 -0.80
CA ASP A 401 -4.50 30.51 -2.22
C ASP A 401 -4.27 29.32 -3.16
N SER A 402 -3.94 28.14 -2.60
CA SER A 402 -3.48 27.01 -3.42
C SER A 402 -4.64 26.17 -3.99
N PRO A 403 -4.53 25.75 -5.26
CA PRO A 403 -5.41 24.73 -5.81
C PRO A 403 -5.09 23.37 -5.19
N TYR A 404 -6.03 22.44 -5.32
CA TYR A 404 -5.83 21.04 -4.97
C TYR A 404 -4.94 20.35 -6.00
N THR A 405 -3.70 20.05 -5.64
CA THR A 405 -2.75 19.38 -6.54
C THR A 405 -2.85 17.86 -6.41
N ALA A 406 -3.80 17.26 -7.13
CA ALA A 406 -4.06 15.82 -7.14
C ALA A 406 -2.82 15.01 -7.52
N GLY A 407 -2.53 13.95 -6.75
CA GLY A 407 -1.42 13.02 -7.00
C GLY A 407 -0.01 13.58 -6.81
N ALA A 408 0.14 14.88 -6.53
CA ALA A 408 1.44 15.54 -6.42
C ALA A 408 1.83 15.81 -4.97
N ARG A 409 3.15 15.82 -4.71
CA ARG A 409 3.74 16.32 -3.46
C ARG A 409 4.29 17.71 -3.71
N SER A 410 3.64 18.72 -3.14
CA SER A 410 4.01 20.12 -3.29
C SER A 410 4.13 20.79 -1.91
N TYR A 411 4.65 22.01 -1.88
CA TYR A 411 4.65 22.82 -0.67
C TYR A 411 3.27 23.42 -0.36
N ASN A 412 2.23 23.13 -1.16
CA ASN A 412 0.88 23.61 -0.86
C ASN A 412 0.42 23.08 0.50
N TRP A 413 0.77 21.83 0.83
CA TRP A 413 0.54 21.22 2.14
C TRP A 413 1.88 20.83 2.76
N ILE A 414 2.10 21.19 4.02
CA ILE A 414 3.32 20.89 4.77
C ILE A 414 2.91 20.27 6.09
N LYS A 415 3.37 19.05 6.35
CA LYS A 415 3.17 18.39 7.64
C LYS A 415 4.32 18.73 8.58
N LEU A 416 3.96 19.16 9.78
CA LEU A 416 4.85 19.31 10.91
C LEU A 416 4.45 18.23 11.91
N LYS A 417 5.38 17.32 12.19
CA LYS A 417 5.15 16.26 13.18
C LYS A 417 5.95 16.60 14.43
N ARG A 418 5.54 16.03 15.57
CA ARG A 418 6.45 15.90 16.72
C ARG A 418 7.77 15.37 16.18
N GLY A 419 8.84 16.14 16.34
CA GLY A 419 10.16 15.73 15.92
C GLY A 419 10.47 14.42 16.63
N TYR A 420 10.44 13.30 15.90
CA TYR A 420 10.95 12.05 16.42
C TYR A 420 12.43 12.30 16.71
N ARG A 421 12.76 12.61 17.96
CA ARG A 421 14.06 12.22 18.52
C ARG A 421 14.16 10.69 18.66
N ALA A 422 13.09 9.95 18.33
CA ALA A 422 13.02 8.51 18.37
C ALA A 422 12.85 7.91 16.94
N GLU A 423 13.86 8.01 16.08
CA GLU A 423 14.30 6.74 15.47
C GLU A 423 14.77 5.87 16.65
N LEU A 424 14.70 4.55 16.56
CA LEU A 424 15.62 3.77 17.41
C LEU A 424 17.01 4.24 16.98
N ALA A 425 17.59 5.19 17.73
CA ALA A 425 18.87 5.80 17.41
C ALA A 425 19.95 4.71 17.33
N ASP A 426 19.71 3.61 18.06
CA ASP A 426 20.47 2.38 18.06
C ASP A 426 19.87 1.28 17.18
N THR A 427 20.75 0.46 16.63
CA THR A 427 20.42 -0.79 15.94
C THR A 427 20.16 -1.92 16.94
N VAL A 428 19.24 -2.82 16.62
CA VAL A 428 19.02 -4.07 17.34
C VAL A 428 19.87 -5.17 16.71
N ASP A 429 20.78 -5.76 17.47
CA ASP A 429 21.59 -6.89 17.00
C ASP A 429 20.74 -8.17 17.05
N CYS A 430 20.46 -8.73 15.87
CA CYS A 430 19.60 -9.89 15.70
C CYS A 430 20.42 -11.11 15.25
N VAL A 431 20.16 -12.27 15.86
CA VAL A 431 20.67 -13.56 15.42
C VAL A 431 19.83 -14.07 14.25
N LEU A 432 20.48 -14.52 13.17
CA LEU A 432 19.81 -15.15 12.03
C LEU A 432 19.52 -16.62 12.33
N VAL A 433 18.25 -17.01 12.28
CA VAL A 433 17.78 -18.38 12.61
C VAL A 433 17.17 -19.11 11.41
N GLY A 434 17.13 -18.46 10.26
CA GLY A 434 16.64 -19.05 9.01
C GLY A 434 16.36 -17.99 7.95
N TYR A 435 15.96 -18.45 6.77
CA TYR A 435 15.59 -17.56 5.68
C TYR A 435 14.44 -18.14 4.82
N LEU A 436 13.73 -17.24 4.15
CA LEU A 436 12.71 -17.60 3.17
C LEU A 436 13.27 -17.42 1.76
N LEU A 437 12.89 -18.32 0.84
CA LEU A 437 13.32 -18.32 -0.55
C LEU A 437 12.86 -17.04 -1.27
N GLY A 438 13.69 -16.59 -2.20
CA GLY A 438 13.40 -15.44 -3.03
C GLY A 438 12.23 -15.70 -3.97
N ARG A 439 11.35 -14.71 -4.12
CA ARG A 439 10.33 -14.70 -5.18
C ARG A 439 10.65 -13.61 -6.20
N GLY A 440 10.33 -13.86 -7.47
CA GLY A 440 10.55 -12.89 -8.55
C GLY A 440 12.02 -12.58 -8.79
N GLN A 441 12.38 -11.29 -8.82
CA GLN A 441 13.78 -10.88 -9.02
C GLN A 441 14.73 -11.46 -7.97
N ARG A 442 14.22 -11.79 -6.77
CA ARG A 442 15.02 -12.44 -5.72
C ARG A 442 15.13 -13.94 -5.86
N ALA A 443 14.33 -14.59 -6.71
CA ALA A 443 14.46 -16.03 -6.97
C ALA A 443 15.86 -16.37 -7.48
N ARG A 444 16.48 -15.49 -8.30
CA ARG A 444 17.86 -15.63 -8.77
C ARG A 444 18.92 -15.62 -7.67
N PHE A 445 18.59 -15.11 -6.48
CA PHE A 445 19.49 -15.12 -5.33
C PHE A 445 19.27 -16.36 -4.48
N GLY A 446 18.14 -17.08 -4.66
CA GLY A 446 17.72 -18.18 -3.79
C GLY A 446 17.31 -17.76 -2.38
N ILE A 447 17.30 -16.45 -2.06
CA ILE A 447 16.96 -15.90 -0.74
C ILE A 447 16.14 -14.62 -0.89
N GLY A 448 15.10 -14.48 -0.09
CA GLY A 448 14.11 -13.41 -0.17
C GLY A 448 14.03 -12.56 1.09
N SER A 449 14.11 -13.18 2.26
CA SER A 449 14.09 -12.49 3.55
C SER A 449 14.74 -13.33 4.63
N LEU A 450 15.32 -12.67 5.62
CA LEU A 450 15.93 -13.28 6.80
C LEU A 450 14.92 -13.36 7.95
N LEU A 451 15.04 -14.38 8.79
CA LEU A 451 14.33 -14.48 10.06
C LEU A 451 15.32 -14.16 11.19
N GLY A 452 15.11 -13.02 11.85
CA GLY A 452 15.94 -12.52 12.94
C GLY A 452 15.32 -12.76 14.31
N ALA A 453 16.16 -13.11 15.28
CA ALA A 453 15.80 -13.39 16.67
C ALA A 453 16.69 -12.62 17.65
N VAL A 454 16.18 -12.39 18.85
CA VAL A 454 16.89 -11.82 20.00
C VAL A 454 17.11 -12.90 21.05
N TYR A 455 18.09 -12.70 21.92
CA TYR A 455 18.45 -13.70 22.92
C TYR A 455 17.62 -13.55 24.21
N ASN A 456 17.10 -14.65 24.73
CA ASN A 456 16.47 -14.73 26.03
C ASN A 456 17.42 -15.48 26.98
N PRO A 457 18.15 -14.76 27.86
CA PRO A 457 19.10 -15.38 28.77
C PRO A 457 18.43 -16.22 29.87
N GLU A 458 17.17 -15.92 30.24
CA GLU A 458 16.46 -16.67 31.29
C GLU A 458 16.05 -18.07 30.82
N ARG A 459 15.72 -18.20 29.54
CA ARG A 459 15.26 -19.48 28.94
C ARG A 459 16.32 -20.16 28.09
N ASP A 460 17.46 -19.50 27.90
CA ASP A 460 18.51 -19.85 26.93
C ASP A 460 17.97 -20.12 25.52
N ARG A 461 17.18 -19.19 25.00
CA ARG A 461 16.53 -19.31 23.68
C ARG A 461 16.67 -18.07 22.82
N PHE A 462 16.66 -18.26 21.51
CA PHE A 462 16.53 -17.22 20.50
C PHE A 462 15.06 -17.07 20.11
N GLU A 463 14.48 -15.93 20.44
CA GLU A 463 13.07 -15.62 20.20
C GLU A 463 12.95 -14.67 19.00
N THR A 464 12.20 -15.07 17.97
CA THR A 464 12.09 -14.27 16.73
C THR A 464 11.43 -12.91 16.97
N VAL A 465 12.00 -11.87 16.36
CA VAL A 465 11.56 -10.46 16.50
C VAL A 465 11.37 -9.76 15.15
N ALA A 466 11.93 -10.29 14.06
CA ALA A 466 11.84 -9.62 12.76
C ALA A 466 11.90 -10.58 11.58
N LYS A 467 11.10 -10.28 10.56
CA LYS A 467 11.29 -10.77 9.19
C LYS A 467 11.91 -9.64 8.36
N ILE A 468 13.14 -9.83 7.91
CA ILE A 468 13.96 -8.74 7.34
C ILE A 468 14.10 -8.93 5.84
N GLY A 469 13.55 -7.99 5.07
CA GLY A 469 13.53 -8.06 3.61
C GLY A 469 14.33 -6.95 2.92
N SER A 470 15.08 -6.13 3.64
CA SER A 470 15.83 -4.99 3.05
C SER A 470 17.11 -4.69 3.82
N GLY A 471 18.00 -3.88 3.24
CA GLY A 471 19.26 -3.46 3.87
C GLY A 471 20.53 -3.97 3.19
N LEU A 472 20.44 -5.04 2.40
CA LEU A 472 21.57 -5.61 1.67
C LEU A 472 21.50 -5.30 0.17
N SER A 473 22.68 -5.14 -0.45
CA SER A 473 22.85 -5.09 -1.91
C SER A 473 22.57 -6.45 -2.55
N ASP A 474 22.40 -6.49 -3.88
CA ASP A 474 22.22 -7.74 -4.64
C ASP A 474 23.36 -8.75 -4.40
N GLU A 475 24.60 -8.27 -4.28
CA GLU A 475 25.75 -9.10 -3.94
C GLU A 475 25.71 -9.55 -2.48
N GLY A 476 25.34 -8.64 -1.56
CA GLY A 476 25.16 -8.95 -0.15
C GLY A 476 24.14 -10.06 0.09
N TRP A 477 23.01 -10.06 -0.63
CA TRP A 477 22.02 -11.14 -0.53
C TRP A 477 22.58 -12.50 -0.96
N ARG A 478 23.39 -12.57 -2.03
CA ARG A 478 24.00 -13.83 -2.48
C ARG A 478 24.99 -14.37 -1.46
N ARG A 479 25.90 -13.51 -0.99
CA ARG A 479 26.85 -13.87 0.07
C ARG A 479 26.16 -14.29 1.36
N MET A 480 25.03 -13.67 1.69
CA MET A 480 24.28 -13.97 2.91
C MET A 480 23.64 -15.36 2.81
N LYS A 481 23.11 -15.70 1.63
CA LYS A 481 22.62 -17.05 1.38
C LYS A 481 23.73 -18.08 1.52
N GLU A 482 24.89 -17.87 0.89
CA GLU A 482 26.03 -18.78 0.97
C GLU A 482 26.46 -19.03 2.42
N ALA A 483 26.55 -17.95 3.23
CA ALA A 483 26.86 -18.06 4.65
C ALA A 483 25.82 -18.88 5.42
N LEU A 484 24.52 -18.63 5.17
CA LEU A 484 23.42 -19.32 5.86
C LEU A 484 23.23 -20.77 5.39
N ASP A 485 23.50 -21.08 4.12
CA ASP A 485 23.49 -22.44 3.60
C ASP A 485 24.53 -23.31 4.30
N ALA A 486 25.70 -22.74 4.63
CA ALA A 486 26.76 -23.45 5.35
C ALA A 486 26.38 -23.85 6.79
N VAL A 487 25.29 -23.30 7.31
CA VAL A 487 24.74 -23.61 8.64
C VAL A 487 23.27 -24.02 8.58
N ALA A 488 22.78 -24.44 7.40
CA ALA A 488 21.40 -24.86 7.22
C ALA A 488 21.14 -26.20 7.92
N VAL A 489 19.94 -26.32 8.50
CA VAL A 489 19.47 -27.52 9.21
C VAL A 489 18.07 -27.91 8.75
N PRO A 490 17.72 -29.21 8.80
CA PRO A 490 16.45 -29.70 8.25
C PRO A 490 15.23 -29.37 9.13
N HIS A 491 15.43 -29.00 10.39
CA HIS A 491 14.38 -28.69 11.35
C HIS A 491 14.75 -27.50 12.23
N ARG A 492 13.75 -26.92 12.91
CA ARG A 492 13.94 -25.79 13.83
C ARG A 492 14.94 -26.17 14.93
N PRO A 493 16.05 -25.42 15.13
CA PRO A 493 16.99 -25.67 16.21
C PRO A 493 16.30 -25.63 17.59
N ALA A 494 16.75 -26.45 18.53
CA ALA A 494 16.12 -26.60 19.84
C ALA A 494 16.09 -25.29 20.66
N ARG A 495 17.12 -24.44 20.51
CA ARG A 495 17.22 -23.12 21.16
C ARG A 495 16.44 -22.03 20.42
N VAL A 496 15.76 -22.31 19.31
CA VAL A 496 15.00 -21.31 18.54
C VAL A 496 13.51 -21.46 18.81
N GLU A 497 12.87 -20.35 19.22
CA GLU A 497 11.43 -20.26 19.35
C GLU A 497 10.86 -19.33 18.28
N SER A 498 10.00 -19.88 17.42
CA SER A 498 9.31 -19.10 16.38
C SER A 498 7.95 -19.69 16.02
N VAL A 499 7.00 -18.79 15.75
CA VAL A 499 5.72 -19.11 15.09
C VAL A 499 5.88 -19.15 13.58
N LEU A 500 6.80 -18.35 13.03
CA LEU A 500 7.08 -18.32 11.59
C LEU A 500 7.98 -19.50 11.22
N VAL A 501 7.59 -20.23 10.19
CA VAL A 501 8.39 -21.31 9.61
C VAL A 501 9.11 -20.75 8.36
N PRO A 502 10.43 -20.59 8.37
CA PRO A 502 11.21 -20.25 7.18
C PRO A 502 11.26 -21.44 6.21
N ASP A 503 11.62 -21.17 4.95
CA ASP A 503 11.83 -22.25 3.97
C ASP A 503 13.11 -23.04 4.28
N VAL A 504 14.10 -22.40 4.89
CA VAL A 504 15.35 -23.03 5.36
C VAL A 504 15.63 -22.57 6.80
N TRP A 505 15.77 -23.53 7.71
CA TRP A 505 16.24 -23.28 9.07
C TRP A 505 17.76 -23.21 9.11
N CYS A 506 18.31 -22.39 10.00
CA CYS A 506 19.76 -22.24 10.18
C CYS A 506 20.12 -22.37 11.67
N GLU A 507 21.30 -22.91 11.95
CA GLU A 507 21.86 -22.83 13.30
C GLU A 507 22.07 -21.35 13.70
N PRO A 508 21.69 -20.94 14.93
CA PRO A 508 21.91 -19.59 15.42
C PRO A 508 23.42 -19.32 15.52
N ARG A 509 23.98 -18.69 14.48
CA ARG A 509 25.42 -18.43 14.39
C ARG A 509 25.75 -16.99 14.07
N TYR A 510 25.03 -16.41 13.10
CA TYR A 510 25.38 -15.10 12.57
C TYR A 510 24.51 -14.02 13.18
N VAL A 511 25.14 -12.94 13.64
CA VAL A 511 24.48 -11.75 14.18
C VAL A 511 24.54 -10.63 13.15
N VAL A 512 23.46 -9.87 13.01
CA VAL A 512 23.39 -8.69 12.14
C VAL A 512 22.79 -7.51 12.89
N ALA A 513 23.31 -6.31 12.64
CA ALA A 513 22.69 -5.09 13.14
C ALA A 513 21.43 -4.77 12.32
N VAL A 514 20.31 -4.48 12.99
CA VAL A 514 19.02 -4.20 12.38
C VAL A 514 18.50 -2.86 12.85
N GLN A 515 18.31 -1.92 11.91
CA GLN A 515 17.64 -0.67 12.19
C GLN A 515 16.12 -0.84 12.00
N ALA A 516 15.34 -0.20 12.85
CA ALA A 516 13.88 -0.22 12.83
C ALA A 516 13.31 1.14 13.23
N ASP A 517 12.10 1.43 12.77
CA ASP A 517 11.43 2.70 13.10
C ASP A 517 10.87 2.67 14.53
N GLU A 518 10.38 1.50 14.97
CA GLU A 518 9.82 1.29 16.31
C GLU A 518 9.68 -0.20 16.67
N ILE A 519 9.42 -0.48 17.94
CA ILE A 519 9.03 -1.80 18.45
C ILE A 519 7.50 -1.82 18.61
N THR A 520 6.87 -2.89 18.14
CA THR A 520 5.41 -3.10 18.17
C THR A 520 5.05 -4.46 18.76
N ARG A 521 3.83 -4.62 19.27
CA ARG A 521 3.31 -5.96 19.62
C ARG A 521 2.94 -6.72 18.36
N SER A 522 3.29 -8.01 18.30
CA SER A 522 3.06 -8.86 17.13
C SER A 522 2.63 -10.29 17.53
N PRO A 523 1.57 -10.84 16.90
CA PRO A 523 1.19 -12.24 17.08
C PRO A 523 2.11 -13.22 16.34
N GLN A 524 2.92 -12.73 15.39
CA GLN A 524 3.78 -13.57 14.54
C GLN A 524 5.18 -13.78 15.10
N HIS A 525 5.55 -13.01 16.11
CA HIS A 525 6.88 -13.01 16.72
C HIS A 525 6.79 -13.41 18.19
N THR A 526 7.86 -14.01 18.69
CA THR A 526 7.91 -14.74 19.96
C THR A 526 8.70 -13.99 21.02
N ALA A 527 9.53 -13.02 20.64
CA ALA A 527 10.31 -12.19 21.55
C ALA A 527 9.41 -11.60 22.66
N GLY A 528 9.73 -11.87 23.91
CA GLY A 528 9.05 -11.29 25.08
C GLY A 528 7.61 -11.78 25.27
N ARG A 529 7.25 -12.94 24.71
CA ARG A 529 5.92 -13.53 24.87
C ARG A 529 5.78 -14.23 26.23
N ASP A 530 4.87 -13.73 27.05
CA ASP A 530 4.70 -14.07 28.48
C ASP A 530 3.24 -14.43 28.83
N GLY A 531 2.69 -15.52 28.29
CA GLY A 531 1.28 -15.89 28.52
C GLY A 531 0.27 -14.97 27.83
N SER A 532 0.68 -13.78 27.37
CA SER A 532 -0.04 -12.95 26.41
C SER A 532 -0.03 -13.58 25.00
N ALA A 533 -1.07 -13.32 24.21
CA ALA A 533 -1.23 -13.90 22.86
C ALA A 533 -0.23 -13.35 21.82
N THR A 534 0.61 -12.37 22.16
CA THR A 534 1.46 -11.60 21.22
C THR A 534 2.83 -11.29 21.82
N GLY A 535 3.92 -11.54 21.09
CA GLY A 535 5.27 -11.06 21.43
C GLY A 535 5.53 -9.65 20.88
N TYR A 536 6.80 -9.29 20.70
CA TYR A 536 7.27 -8.02 20.16
C TYR A 536 7.94 -8.18 18.80
N ALA A 537 7.87 -7.14 17.97
CA ALA A 537 8.48 -7.11 16.64
C ALA A 537 9.02 -5.75 16.25
N LEU A 538 10.07 -5.77 15.43
CA LEU A 538 10.66 -4.58 14.82
C LEU A 538 9.82 -4.11 13.62
N ARG A 539 9.45 -2.82 13.58
CA ARG A 539 8.72 -2.22 12.47
C ARG A 539 9.68 -1.64 11.44
N PHE A 540 9.43 -1.97 10.17
CA PHE A 540 10.27 -1.62 9.02
C PHE A 540 11.76 -2.02 9.17
N PRO A 541 12.06 -3.26 9.58
CA PRO A 541 13.42 -3.67 9.86
C PRO A 541 14.29 -3.69 8.60
N ARG A 542 15.52 -3.19 8.73
CA ARG A 542 16.55 -3.19 7.67
C ARG A 542 17.87 -3.64 8.25
N VAL A 543 18.56 -4.54 7.56
CA VAL A 543 19.94 -4.87 7.93
C VAL A 543 20.82 -3.66 7.69
N VAL A 544 21.70 -3.35 8.64
CA VAL A 544 22.73 -2.32 8.53
C VAL A 544 24.08 -3.01 8.51
N GLY A 545 24.80 -2.87 7.39
CA GLY A 545 26.11 -3.49 7.23
C GLY A 545 26.07 -5.00 6.95
N TRP A 546 27.16 -5.67 7.32
CA TRP A 546 27.36 -7.12 7.15
C TRP A 546 27.14 -7.88 8.47
N ILE A 547 27.43 -9.18 8.48
CA ILE A 547 27.48 -10.00 9.68
C ILE A 547 28.47 -9.39 10.68
N ARG A 548 28.05 -9.28 11.94
CA ARG A 548 28.85 -8.82 13.08
C ARG A 548 29.80 -9.92 13.51
N GLU A 549 31.00 -9.93 12.96
CA GLU A 549 32.06 -10.89 13.32
C GLU A 549 32.57 -10.69 14.75
N ASP A 550 32.30 -9.52 15.33
CA ASP A 550 32.63 -9.14 16.70
C ASP A 550 31.62 -9.64 17.75
N LYS A 551 30.52 -10.28 17.33
CA LYS A 551 29.45 -10.74 18.23
C LYS A 551 29.14 -12.23 18.06
N ARG A 552 28.97 -12.93 19.17
CA ARG A 552 28.39 -14.28 19.19
C ARG A 552 26.86 -14.19 19.31
N PRO A 553 26.11 -15.24 18.98
CA PRO A 553 24.65 -15.27 19.10
C PRO A 553 24.14 -14.84 20.48
N GLU A 554 24.79 -15.27 21.56
CA GLU A 554 24.43 -14.93 22.94
C GLU A 554 24.73 -13.46 23.30
N ASP A 555 25.56 -12.77 22.52
CA ASP A 555 25.89 -11.34 22.67
C ASP A 555 24.95 -10.42 21.84
N ALA A 556 23.93 -11.02 21.21
CA ALA A 556 22.87 -10.30 20.51
C ALA A 556 21.97 -9.54 21.51
N THR A 557 21.18 -8.59 20.99
CA THR A 557 20.21 -7.87 21.81
C THR A 557 19.27 -8.86 22.49
N THR A 558 18.96 -8.59 23.75
CA THR A 558 18.19 -9.46 24.62
C THR A 558 16.71 -9.11 24.59
N VAL A 559 15.86 -10.06 24.98
CA VAL A 559 14.42 -9.82 25.18
C VAL A 559 14.18 -8.72 26.22
N GLY A 560 14.98 -8.66 27.29
CA GLY A 560 14.90 -7.60 28.29
C GLY A 560 15.13 -6.21 27.69
N GLU A 561 16.19 -6.05 26.90
CA GLU A 561 16.48 -4.79 26.21
C GLU A 561 15.35 -4.38 25.24
N ILE A 562 14.75 -5.34 24.52
CA ILE A 562 13.58 -5.06 23.66
C ILE A 562 12.40 -4.53 24.48
N LEU A 563 12.13 -5.10 25.65
CA LEU A 563 11.07 -4.65 26.55
C LEU A 563 11.36 -3.26 27.11
N ASP A 564 12.61 -2.99 27.48
CA ASP A 564 13.00 -1.70 28.04
C ASP A 564 12.95 -0.59 26.98
N LEU A 565 13.44 -0.86 25.76
CA LEU A 565 13.28 0.02 24.61
C LEU A 565 11.80 0.32 24.30
N PHE A 566 10.92 -0.68 24.46
CA PHE A 566 9.48 -0.49 24.30
C PHE A 566 8.86 0.34 25.45
N ARG A 567 9.31 0.16 26.70
CA ARG A 567 8.80 0.87 27.90
C ARG A 567 9.25 2.32 27.97
N LEU A 568 10.53 2.61 27.67
CA LEU A 568 11.08 3.97 27.64
C LEU A 568 10.23 4.88 26.74
N ARG A 569 9.71 4.32 25.64
CA ARG A 569 8.80 5.01 24.74
C ARG A 569 7.44 5.35 25.36
N ARG A 570 6.89 4.52 26.26
CA ARG A 570 5.62 4.80 26.95
C ARG A 570 5.76 5.92 27.97
N HIS A 571 6.88 6.00 28.68
CA HIS A 571 7.11 7.05 29.68
C HIS A 571 7.37 8.44 29.09
N GLU A 572 7.87 8.54 27.85
CA GLU A 572 7.97 9.84 27.15
C GLU A 572 6.62 10.39 26.65
N THR A 573 5.58 9.55 26.61
CA THR A 573 4.18 9.95 26.36
C THR A 573 3.42 10.34 27.62
N THR A 574 3.94 10.02 28.80
CA THR A 574 3.31 10.33 30.10
C THR A 574 4.32 11.02 31.01
N ARG A 575 4.56 12.32 30.82
CA ARG A 575 5.13 13.12 31.91
C ARG A 575 3.99 13.58 32.83
N PRO A 576 4.16 13.52 34.16
CA PRO A 576 3.16 13.99 35.11
C PRO A 576 3.02 15.52 35.00
N GLU A 577 1.80 16.00 35.23
CA GLU A 577 1.46 17.43 35.30
C GLU A 577 2.43 18.18 36.24
N PRO A 578 2.79 19.44 35.94
CA PRO A 578 3.45 20.27 36.93
C PRO A 578 2.50 20.45 38.12
N PRO A 579 3.01 20.46 39.37
CA PRO A 579 2.16 20.68 40.53
C PRO A 579 1.50 22.06 40.38
N LEU A 580 0.19 22.10 40.62
CA LEU A 580 -0.58 23.34 40.68
C LEU A 580 0.12 24.31 41.65
N PRO A 581 0.25 25.60 41.29
CA PRO A 581 0.76 26.59 42.22
C PRO A 581 -0.16 26.64 43.45
N VAL A 582 0.42 26.36 44.61
CA VAL A 582 -0.20 26.65 45.90
C VAL A 582 -0.13 28.17 46.08
N GLU A 583 -1.27 28.75 46.47
CA GLU A 583 -1.61 30.18 46.61
C GLU A 583 -0.47 31.20 46.82
#